data_AF-A0A0A1VR91-F1
#
_entry.id   AF-A0A0A1VR91-F1
#
_cell.length_a   1.000
_cell.length_b   1.000
_cell.length_c   1.000
_cell.angle_alpha   90.00
_cell.angle_beta   90.00
_cell.angle_gamma   90.00
#
_symmetry.space_group_name_H-M   'P 1'
#
loop_
_entity.id
_entity.type
_entity.pdbx_description
1 polymer ?
#
loop_
_entity_poly.entity_id
_entity_poly.type
_entity_poly.pdbx_seq_one_letter_code
_entity_poly.pdbx_strand_id
1 'polypeptide(L)'
;MKEYSPWWGSHQIQVIYIAIPVLETLLRLIPGLFSWWLRLWGAKVGKDVYWTPALEISDRGFLEIGDRVVIGHRVGIYSHIIKPRKADLMLYVKKVKIGNNVFIGAGSHLAPGVVLNDGKFLTLATDLYPNQKI
;
A
#
# COMPACT_ATOMS: atom_id res chain seq x y z
N MET A 1 -27.96 -15.17 -3.64
CA MET A 1 -27.11 -14.18 -4.34
C MET A 1 -25.99 -13.78 -3.39
N LYS A 2 -24.72 -13.90 -3.79
CA LYS A 2 -23.62 -13.31 -3.01
C LYS A 2 -23.79 -11.79 -3.04
N GLU A 3 -23.84 -11.16 -1.89
CA GLU A 3 -23.88 -9.69 -1.75
C GLU A 3 -22.72 -9.05 -2.52
N TYR A 4 -23.00 -7.95 -3.21
CA TYR A 4 -21.98 -7.18 -3.93
C TYR A 4 -20.92 -6.68 -2.94
N SER A 5 -19.65 -6.88 -3.26
CA SER A 5 -18.53 -6.36 -2.47
C SER A 5 -18.12 -4.98 -3.01
N PRO A 6 -18.26 -3.88 -2.23
CA PRO A 6 -17.81 -2.56 -2.65
C PRO A 6 -16.31 -2.52 -2.99
N TRP A 7 -15.52 -3.38 -2.34
CA TRP A 7 -14.11 -3.53 -2.66
C TRP A 7 -13.90 -3.98 -4.11
N TRP A 8 -14.69 -4.94 -4.61
CA TRP A 8 -14.56 -5.46 -5.96
C TRP A 8 -14.73 -4.37 -7.03
N GLY A 9 -15.77 -3.53 -6.89
CA GLY A 9 -15.96 -2.40 -7.80
C GLY A 9 -14.80 -1.41 -7.74
N SER A 10 -14.36 -1.04 -6.53
CA SER A 10 -13.21 -0.15 -6.36
C SER A 10 -11.92 -0.72 -6.94
N HIS A 11 -11.75 -2.05 -6.85
CA HIS A 11 -10.57 -2.76 -7.31
C HIS A 11 -10.52 -2.73 -8.84
N GLN A 12 -11.63 -3.00 -9.53
CA GLN A 12 -11.70 -2.93 -11.00
C GLN A 12 -11.29 -1.55 -11.55
N ILE A 13 -11.69 -0.47 -10.89
CA ILE A 13 -11.29 0.89 -11.30
C ILE A 13 -9.78 1.11 -11.07
N GLN A 14 -9.23 0.53 -10.01
CA GLN A 14 -7.82 0.68 -9.66
C GLN A 14 -6.87 -0.18 -10.50
N VAL A 15 -7.35 -1.29 -11.08
CA VAL A 15 -6.56 -2.23 -11.88
C VAL A 15 -5.80 -1.51 -13.01
N ILE A 16 -6.37 -0.47 -13.62
CA ILE A 16 -5.69 0.30 -14.66
C ILE A 16 -4.35 0.88 -14.20
N TYR A 17 -4.24 1.30 -12.94
CA TYR A 17 -3.01 1.88 -12.40
C TYR A 17 -1.98 0.82 -12.02
N ILE A 18 -2.41 -0.43 -11.83
CA ILE A 18 -1.52 -1.58 -11.67
C ILE A 18 -1.02 -2.05 -13.04
N ALA A 19 -1.92 -2.13 -14.03
CA ALA A 19 -1.60 -2.53 -15.40
C ALA A 19 -0.76 -1.48 -16.16
N ILE A 20 -0.98 -0.20 -15.87
CA ILE A 20 -0.32 0.94 -16.53
C ILE A 20 0.30 1.85 -15.45
N PRO A 21 1.38 1.41 -14.79
CA PRO A 21 1.96 2.11 -13.63
C PRO A 21 2.57 3.47 -13.96
N VAL A 22 2.81 3.76 -15.25
CA VAL A 22 3.33 5.06 -15.69
C VAL A 22 2.36 6.20 -15.34
N LEU A 23 1.04 5.94 -15.33
CA LEU A 23 0.03 6.94 -14.99
C LEU A 23 0.26 7.55 -13.60
N GLU A 24 0.61 6.73 -12.63
CA GLU A 24 0.91 7.19 -11.27
C GLU A 24 2.34 7.64 -11.09
N THR A 25 3.27 7.09 -11.87
CA THR A 25 4.68 7.49 -11.83
C THR A 25 4.84 8.96 -12.21
N LEU A 26 4.06 9.45 -13.19
CA LEU A 26 4.04 10.86 -13.57
C LEU A 26 3.60 11.79 -12.42
N LEU A 27 2.69 11.32 -11.55
CA LEU A 27 2.24 12.10 -10.39
C LEU A 27 3.35 12.30 -9.35
N ARG A 28 4.43 11.51 -9.38
CA ARG A 28 5.57 11.63 -8.48
C ARG A 28 6.59 12.68 -8.95
N LEU A 29 6.46 13.19 -10.19
CA LEU A 29 7.30 14.26 -10.71
C LEU A 29 7.02 15.61 -10.04
N ILE A 30 5.78 15.79 -9.56
CA ILE A 30 5.37 16.99 -8.82
C ILE A 30 5.34 16.64 -7.32
N PRO A 31 6.16 17.29 -6.48
CA PRO A 31 6.19 17.04 -5.04
C PRO A 31 4.78 17.09 -4.42
N GLY A 32 4.40 16.01 -3.73
CA GLY A 32 3.13 15.91 -3.00
C GLY A 32 1.90 15.55 -3.85
N LEU A 33 1.95 15.61 -5.18
CA LEU A 33 0.81 15.31 -6.05
C LEU A 33 0.38 13.83 -5.94
N PHE A 34 1.34 12.90 -5.92
CA PHE A 34 1.03 11.48 -5.68
C PHE A 34 0.40 11.24 -4.30
N SER A 35 0.87 11.90 -3.24
CA SER A 35 0.26 11.82 -1.91
C SER A 35 -1.16 12.38 -1.88
N TRP A 36 -1.43 13.46 -2.63
CA TRP A 36 -2.77 14.02 -2.79
C TRP A 36 -3.70 13.08 -3.55
N TRP A 37 -3.20 12.47 -4.63
CA TRP A 37 -3.90 11.44 -5.38
C TRP A 37 -4.32 10.25 -4.50
N LEU A 38 -3.42 9.72 -3.68
CA LEU A 38 -3.77 8.64 -2.73
C LEU A 38 -4.85 9.08 -1.73
N ARG A 39 -4.84 10.34 -1.29
CA ARG A 39 -5.89 10.90 -0.42
C ARG A 39 -7.26 10.96 -1.10
N LEU A 40 -7.33 11.21 -2.41
CA LEU A 40 -8.59 11.12 -3.17
C LEU A 40 -9.15 9.69 -3.22
N TRP A 41 -8.28 8.68 -3.18
CA TRP A 41 -8.69 7.27 -3.04
C TRP A 41 -9.15 6.89 -1.63
N GLY A 42 -9.10 7.82 -0.67
CA GLY A 42 -9.45 7.57 0.73
C GLY A 42 -8.28 7.11 1.61
N ALA A 43 -7.06 7.09 1.09
CA ALA A 43 -5.87 6.84 1.91
C ALA A 43 -5.66 7.97 2.94
N LYS A 44 -5.03 7.64 4.06
CA LYS A 44 -4.43 8.65 4.95
C LYS A 44 -2.94 8.70 4.66
N VAL A 45 -2.45 9.85 4.25
CA VAL A 45 -1.02 10.09 4.00
C VAL A 45 -0.64 11.36 4.72
N GLY A 46 0.47 11.33 5.46
CA GLY A 46 1.02 12.49 6.17
C GLY A 46 1.75 13.47 5.26
N LYS A 47 2.68 14.22 5.88
CA LYS A 47 3.58 15.19 5.26
C LYS A 47 4.97 14.58 5.08
N ASP A 48 5.74 15.14 4.14
CA ASP A 48 7.13 14.75 3.87
C ASP A 48 7.30 13.25 3.57
N VAL A 49 6.36 12.69 2.80
CA VAL A 49 6.44 11.31 2.33
C VAL A 49 7.14 11.28 0.98
N TYR A 50 8.26 10.56 0.92
CA TYR A 50 9.04 10.37 -0.30
C TYR A 50 8.76 9.01 -0.93
N TRP A 51 8.40 9.05 -2.21
CA TRP A 51 7.99 7.89 -2.99
C TRP A 51 8.99 7.63 -4.10
N THR A 52 9.76 6.56 -3.99
CA THR A 52 10.71 6.20 -5.06
C THR A 52 10.02 5.43 -6.20
N PRO A 53 10.69 5.27 -7.35
CA PRO A 53 10.14 4.54 -8.50
C PRO A 53 9.89 3.05 -8.26
N ALA A 54 9.16 2.44 -9.19
CA ALA A 54 8.79 1.02 -9.18
C ALA A 54 7.99 0.55 -7.94
N LEU A 55 7.32 1.49 -7.25
CA LEU A 55 6.37 1.22 -6.18
C LEU A 55 5.06 0.61 -6.71
N GLU A 56 4.61 -0.46 -6.06
CA GLU A 56 3.31 -1.08 -6.27
C GLU A 56 2.39 -0.89 -5.05
N ILE A 57 1.16 -0.46 -5.29
CA ILE A 57 0.10 -0.36 -4.27
C ILE A 57 -1.16 -1.04 -4.81
N SER A 58 -1.57 -2.14 -4.17
CA SER A 58 -2.72 -2.94 -4.64
C SER A 58 -4.06 -2.26 -4.37
N ASP A 59 -4.19 -1.54 -3.25
CA ASP A 59 -5.43 -0.92 -2.81
C ASP A 59 -5.14 0.45 -2.16
N ARG A 60 -5.33 1.51 -2.93
CA ARG A 60 -4.94 2.88 -2.54
C ARG A 60 -5.69 3.34 -1.30
N GLY A 61 -7.00 3.08 -1.24
CA GLY A 61 -7.85 3.47 -0.12
C GLY A 61 -7.60 2.70 1.19
N PHE A 62 -6.78 1.66 1.19
CA PHE A 62 -6.50 0.83 2.37
C PHE A 62 -5.15 1.13 3.03
N LEU A 63 -4.63 2.35 2.83
CA LEU A 63 -3.32 2.77 3.29
C LEU A 63 -3.43 3.89 4.35
N GLU A 64 -2.70 3.76 5.45
CA GLU A 64 -2.51 4.80 6.46
C GLU A 64 -1.01 5.03 6.69
N ILE A 65 -0.50 6.21 6.36
CA ILE A 65 0.93 6.58 6.45
C ILE A 65 1.05 7.87 7.24
N GLY A 66 1.96 7.88 8.22
CA GLY A 66 2.34 9.05 9.01
C GLY A 66 3.22 10.05 8.28
N ASP A 67 3.92 10.88 9.05
CA ASP A 67 4.80 11.93 8.54
C ASP A 67 6.26 11.44 8.38
N ARG A 68 7.01 12.06 7.46
CA ARG A 68 8.44 11.81 7.24
C ARG A 68 8.75 10.33 6.97
N VAL A 69 8.08 9.78 5.97
CA VAL A 69 8.21 8.38 5.56
C VAL A 69 8.93 8.28 4.23
N VAL A 70 9.92 7.39 4.14
CA VAL A 70 10.62 7.09 2.90
C VAL A 70 10.24 5.69 2.43
N ILE A 71 9.69 5.62 1.23
CA ILE A 71 9.34 4.36 0.56
C ILE A 71 10.43 4.06 -0.48
N GLY A 72 11.25 3.04 -0.20
CA GLY A 72 12.36 2.61 -1.04
C GLY A 72 11.93 2.02 -2.39
N HIS A 73 12.92 1.87 -3.29
CA HIS A 73 12.68 1.47 -4.68
C HIS A 73 12.11 0.04 -4.74
N ARG A 74 11.17 -0.23 -5.63
CA ARG A 74 10.55 -1.56 -5.76
C ARG A 74 9.89 -2.08 -4.47
N VAL A 75 9.25 -1.19 -3.72
CA VAL A 75 8.43 -1.62 -2.58
C VAL A 75 7.04 -2.02 -3.06
N GLY A 76 6.51 -3.12 -2.52
CA GLY A 76 5.14 -3.56 -2.74
C GLY A 76 4.30 -3.43 -1.47
N ILE A 77 3.14 -2.80 -1.57
CA ILE A 77 2.20 -2.67 -0.45
C ILE A 77 0.86 -3.31 -0.85
N TYR A 78 0.55 -4.42 -0.17
CA TYR A 78 -0.59 -5.27 -0.49
C TYR A 78 -1.60 -5.24 0.66
N SER A 79 -2.78 -4.68 0.42
CA SER A 79 -3.85 -4.62 1.43
C SER A 79 -4.90 -5.71 1.25
N HIS A 80 -4.78 -6.54 0.22
CA HIS A 80 -5.56 -7.77 0.11
C HIS A 80 -4.70 -8.97 -0.29
N ILE A 81 -5.17 -10.15 0.07
CA ILE A 81 -4.71 -11.45 -0.45
C ILE A 81 -5.91 -12.38 -0.60
N ILE A 82 -5.80 -13.36 -1.47
CA ILE A 82 -6.74 -14.47 -1.55
C ILE A 82 -6.15 -15.64 -0.76
N LYS A 83 -6.90 -16.15 0.22
CA LYS A 83 -6.47 -17.30 1.03
C LYS A 83 -7.45 -18.46 0.91
N PRO A 84 -6.98 -19.73 0.93
CA PRO A 84 -7.87 -20.88 0.97
C PRO A 84 -8.64 -20.94 2.29
N ARG A 85 -9.94 -21.24 2.22
CA ARG A 85 -10.81 -21.45 3.37
C ARG A 85 -11.63 -22.72 3.15
N LYS A 86 -11.14 -23.87 3.64
CA LYS A 86 -11.75 -25.23 3.61
C LYS A 86 -12.49 -25.64 2.32
N ALA A 87 -13.59 -24.98 1.96
CA ALA A 87 -14.43 -25.23 0.80
C ALA A 87 -14.50 -24.07 -0.22
N ASP A 88 -13.85 -22.92 0.02
CA ASP A 88 -13.80 -21.78 -0.93
C ASP A 88 -12.48 -20.99 -0.85
N LEU A 89 -12.34 -20.00 -1.75
CA LEU A 89 -11.33 -18.96 -1.66
C LEU A 89 -11.92 -17.73 -0.97
N MET A 90 -11.23 -17.26 0.07
CA MET A 90 -11.65 -16.09 0.83
C MET A 90 -10.74 -14.89 0.50
N LEU A 91 -11.35 -13.79 0.07
CA LEU A 91 -10.69 -12.50 -0.01
C LEU A 91 -10.43 -11.98 1.41
N TYR A 92 -9.17 -11.74 1.75
CA TYR A 92 -8.74 -11.15 3.00
C TYR A 92 -8.22 -9.74 2.75
N VAL A 93 -8.96 -8.72 3.16
CA VAL A 93 -8.58 -7.31 3.00
C VAL A 93 -8.34 -6.70 4.38
N LYS A 94 -7.21 -6.01 4.55
CA LYS A 94 -6.91 -5.26 5.77
C LYS A 94 -5.92 -4.14 5.50
N LYS A 95 -6.18 -2.97 6.10
CA LYS A 95 -5.35 -1.79 5.94
C LYS A 95 -3.90 -2.04 6.37
N VAL A 96 -2.96 -1.52 5.58
CA VAL A 96 -1.55 -1.40 5.98
C VAL A 96 -1.35 -0.05 6.66
N LYS A 97 -0.67 -0.05 7.81
CA LYS A 97 -0.41 1.16 8.60
C LYS A 97 1.09 1.37 8.75
N ILE A 98 1.55 2.56 8.45
CA ILE A 98 2.96 2.97 8.54
C ILE A 98 3.01 4.22 9.44
N GLY A 99 3.78 4.13 10.53
CA GLY A 99 3.97 5.22 11.49
C GLY A 99 4.80 6.38 10.94
N ASN A 100 5.16 7.30 11.84
CA ASN A 100 5.99 8.46 11.54
C ASN A 100 7.48 8.09 11.51
N ASN A 101 8.30 8.85 10.78
CA ASN A 101 9.75 8.66 10.72
C ASN A 101 10.18 7.25 10.28
N VAL A 102 9.44 6.64 9.36
CA VAL A 102 9.70 5.27 8.91
C VAL A 102 10.51 5.26 7.62
N PHE A 103 11.50 4.38 7.54
CA PHE A 103 12.23 4.08 6.32
C PHE A 103 11.95 2.64 5.89
N ILE A 104 11.45 2.47 4.66
CA ILE A 104 11.20 1.14 4.07
C ILE A 104 12.28 0.87 3.03
N GLY A 105 13.15 -0.10 3.31
CA GLY A 105 14.22 -0.51 2.40
C GLY A 105 13.71 -0.98 1.04
N ALA A 106 14.51 -0.77 0.00
CA ALA A 106 14.16 -1.16 -1.36
C ALA A 106 13.88 -2.67 -1.49
N GLY A 107 12.94 -3.05 -2.35
CA GLY A 107 12.53 -4.45 -2.55
C GLY A 107 11.68 -5.05 -1.44
N SER A 108 11.23 -4.27 -0.46
CA SER A 108 10.42 -4.78 0.66
C SER A 108 8.95 -4.93 0.29
N HIS A 109 8.28 -5.92 0.88
CA HIS A 109 6.86 -6.20 0.64
C HIS A 109 6.06 -6.22 1.94
N LEU A 110 4.94 -5.51 1.97
CA LEU A 110 4.07 -5.38 3.12
C LEU A 110 2.74 -6.07 2.84
N ALA A 111 2.42 -7.13 3.58
CA ALA A 111 1.17 -7.87 3.43
C ALA A 111 -0.01 -7.23 4.21
N PRO A 112 -1.24 -7.73 4.02
CA PRO A 112 -2.42 -7.10 4.61
C PRO A 112 -2.39 -7.05 6.13
N GLY A 113 -2.73 -5.90 6.69
CA GLY A 113 -2.79 -5.70 8.13
C GLY A 113 -1.46 -5.46 8.82
N VAL A 114 -0.36 -5.33 8.07
CA VAL A 114 0.94 -4.91 8.62
C VAL A 114 0.81 -3.54 9.29
N VAL A 115 1.45 -3.40 10.45
CA VAL A 115 1.58 -2.14 11.19
C VAL A 115 3.05 -1.89 11.50
N LEU A 116 3.61 -0.81 10.95
CA LEU A 116 4.93 -0.31 11.32
C LEU A 116 4.79 0.79 12.36
N ASN A 117 5.45 0.63 13.49
CA ASN A 117 5.55 1.65 14.52
C ASN A 117 6.43 2.83 14.08
N ASP A 118 6.34 3.93 14.82
CA ASP A 118 7.15 5.12 14.56
C ASP A 118 8.66 4.81 14.67
N GLY A 119 9.46 5.44 13.81
CA GLY A 119 10.92 5.30 13.81
C GLY A 119 11.45 3.99 13.25
N LYS A 120 10.60 3.13 12.68
CA LYS A 120 11.03 1.83 12.13
C LYS A 120 11.90 2.00 10.90
N PHE A 121 12.96 1.20 10.85
CA PHE A 121 13.84 1.06 9.70
C PHE A 121 13.76 -0.38 9.21
N LEU A 122 13.23 -0.58 8.01
CA LEU A 122 13.26 -1.87 7.33
C LEU A 122 14.49 -1.94 6.43
N THR A 123 15.22 -3.05 6.53
CA THR A 123 16.35 -3.35 5.66
C THR A 123 15.90 -3.66 4.23
N LEU A 124 16.85 -3.78 3.31
CA LEU A 124 16.60 -4.22 1.94
C LEU A 124 15.84 -5.54 1.90
N ALA A 125 14.91 -5.69 0.95
CA ALA A 125 14.20 -6.94 0.66
C ALA A 125 13.54 -7.58 1.89
N THR A 126 12.86 -6.78 2.71
CA THR A 126 12.16 -7.27 3.89
C THR A 126 10.73 -7.66 3.53
N ASP A 127 10.34 -8.91 3.77
CA ASP A 127 8.96 -9.37 3.60
C ASP A 127 8.24 -9.39 4.95
N LEU A 128 7.13 -8.66 5.03
CA LEU A 128 6.26 -8.63 6.20
C LEU A 128 4.96 -9.37 5.92
N TYR A 129 4.69 -10.38 6.73
CA TYR A 129 3.54 -11.26 6.65
C TYR A 129 2.26 -10.64 7.23
N PRO A 130 1.08 -11.18 6.89
CA PRO A 130 -0.19 -10.60 7.31
C PRO A 130 -0.29 -10.41 8.82
N ASN A 131 -0.78 -9.24 9.24
CA ASN A 131 -0.96 -8.84 10.64
C ASN A 131 0.30 -8.68 11.49
N GLN A 132 1.50 -8.71 10.90
CA GLN A 132 2.71 -8.38 11.67
C GLN A 132 2.68 -6.93 12.14
N LYS A 133 3.05 -6.73 13.41
CA LYS A 133 3.16 -5.42 14.03
C LYS A 133 4.57 -5.29 14.58
N ILE A 134 5.36 -4.37 14.03
CA ILE A 134 6.77 -4.20 14.38
C ILE A 134 7.11 -2.75 14.63
#